data_AF-F2R3A8-F1
#
_entry.id   AF-F2R3A8-F1
#
_cell.length_a   1.000
_cell.length_b   1.000
_cell.length_c   1.000
_cell.angle_alpha   90.00
_cell.angle_beta   90.00
_cell.angle_gamma   90.00
#
_symmetry.space_group_name_H-M   'P 1'
#
loop_
_entity.id
_entity.type
_entity.pdbx_description
1 polymer ?
#
loop_
_entity_poly.entity_id
_entity_poly.type
_entity_poly.pdbx_seq_one_letter_code
_entity_poly.pdbx_strand_id
1 'polypeptide(L)'
;MVLSLITEPARGYDPFLEDNPPAIWTFAGRLLGLGIQVNGGASTLDDIAEEAEMMELPHLKVDSINEVATALQESAYLLDYLHLRDKSASPADIAASSRKLWDATKDQDIPAALALLRSCLRHRNPAVRTAAAISLLPLTQEEETRFHVTGIETQAISSILGSAGASSDPGVRELGVAATGITPPPSMAGAAPKQLGVPSVSFIVHGTAAYSNDWWRRGGEFHQYLLDGPKPNIYNDHSPWDWSGSIRDRDRRTAARRFAEWSIKEKGVRRYDALIGHSYGGAVILYATQYGVEADAVILLSTPARQYDPEWSNVGFCKSLRLKWDVALLADAIVHGPWGQKVRQRFTDSRIEELEPLSIFYDHASTHDPKVWEAHSVPELIWPEVAKVEYGKAT
;
A
#
# COMPACT_ATOMS: atom_id res chain seq x y z
N MET A 1 -16.46 2.63 7.88
CA MET A 1 -15.73 2.50 9.17
C MET A 1 -14.28 2.80 8.87
N VAL A 2 -13.62 3.67 9.63
CA VAL A 2 -12.35 4.28 9.20
C VAL A 2 -11.18 3.50 9.79
N LEU A 3 -10.37 2.88 8.93
CA LEU A 3 -9.20 2.11 9.33
C LEU A 3 -8.09 2.99 9.91
N SER A 4 -8.10 4.27 9.55
CA SER A 4 -7.21 5.32 10.07
C SER A 4 -7.18 5.50 11.59
N LEU A 5 -8.04 4.78 12.34
CA LEU A 5 -8.09 4.82 13.81
C LEU A 5 -7.43 3.63 14.50
N ILE A 6 -6.93 2.63 13.75
CA ILE A 6 -6.30 1.46 14.37
C ILE A 6 -4.86 1.80 14.74
N THR A 7 -4.62 2.06 16.03
CA THR A 7 -3.30 2.43 16.53
C THR A 7 -2.49 1.26 17.10
N GLU A 8 -3.14 0.13 17.36
CA GLU A 8 -2.51 -1.12 17.80
C GLU A 8 -3.15 -2.33 17.11
N PRO A 9 -2.35 -3.36 16.79
CA PRO A 9 -2.89 -4.63 16.31
C PRO A 9 -3.64 -5.37 17.43
N ALA A 10 -4.64 -6.17 17.05
CA ALA A 10 -5.25 -7.13 17.97
C ALA A 10 -4.22 -8.21 18.36
N ARG A 11 -4.24 -8.66 19.63
CA ARG A 11 -3.20 -9.54 20.17
C ARG A 11 -3.66 -10.99 20.30
N GLY A 12 -2.70 -11.89 20.45
CA GLY A 12 -2.97 -13.31 20.67
C GLY A 12 -3.89 -13.92 19.61
N TYR A 13 -5.02 -14.47 20.07
CA TYR A 13 -5.97 -15.17 19.21
C TYR A 13 -7.18 -14.34 18.77
N ASP A 14 -7.31 -13.10 19.21
CA ASP A 14 -8.43 -12.21 18.86
C ASP A 14 -8.61 -12.08 17.34
N PRO A 15 -7.53 -11.97 16.51
CA PRO A 15 -7.66 -11.94 15.05
C PRO A 15 -8.41 -13.12 14.43
N PHE A 16 -8.48 -14.26 15.12
CA PHE A 16 -9.18 -15.46 14.65
C PHE A 16 -10.59 -15.60 15.22
N LEU A 17 -10.93 -14.85 16.25
CA LEU A 17 -12.15 -15.02 17.03
C LEU A 17 -13.16 -13.89 16.80
N GLU A 18 -12.66 -12.66 16.67
CA GLU A 18 -13.48 -11.46 16.68
C GLU A 18 -13.79 -10.99 15.25
N ASP A 19 -14.95 -10.33 15.10
CA ASP A 19 -15.41 -9.75 13.82
C ASP A 19 -15.36 -8.22 13.87
N ASN A 20 -14.35 -7.65 14.53
CA ASN A 20 -14.12 -6.22 14.60
C ASN A 20 -12.92 -5.81 13.72
N PRO A 21 -12.80 -4.52 13.32
CA PRO A 21 -11.78 -4.09 12.38
C PRO A 21 -10.33 -4.37 12.84
N PRO A 22 -9.93 -4.08 14.10
CA PRO A 22 -8.59 -4.44 14.57
C PRO A 22 -8.29 -5.92 14.36
N ALA A 23 -9.17 -6.83 14.79
CA ALA A 23 -8.99 -8.27 14.62
C ALA A 23 -8.90 -8.68 13.13
N ILE A 24 -9.82 -8.19 12.30
CA ILE A 24 -9.87 -8.48 10.86
C ILE A 24 -8.59 -8.04 10.15
N TRP A 25 -8.15 -6.81 10.40
CA TRP A 25 -6.99 -6.23 9.71
C TRP A 25 -5.67 -6.72 10.28
N THR A 26 -5.61 -7.05 11.57
CA THR A 26 -4.48 -7.81 12.10
C THR A 26 -4.39 -9.18 11.44
N PHE A 27 -5.51 -9.89 11.26
CA PHE A 27 -5.48 -11.20 10.60
C PHE A 27 -5.04 -11.06 9.13
N ALA A 28 -5.62 -10.13 8.38
CA ALA A 28 -5.19 -9.85 7.01
C ALA A 28 -3.70 -9.48 6.93
N GLY A 29 -3.21 -8.61 7.82
CA GLY A 29 -1.80 -8.23 7.92
C GLY A 29 -0.87 -9.39 8.24
N ARG A 30 -1.28 -10.29 9.15
CA ARG A 30 -0.56 -11.55 9.45
C ARG A 30 -0.45 -12.46 8.24
N LEU A 31 -1.54 -12.60 7.47
CA LEU A 31 -1.54 -13.43 6.25
C LEU A 31 -0.64 -12.85 5.15
N LEU A 32 -0.58 -11.52 5.00
CA LEU A 32 0.38 -10.86 4.09
C LEU A 32 1.82 -11.08 4.56
N GLY A 33 2.10 -10.92 5.85
CA GLY A 33 3.42 -11.19 6.42
C GLY A 33 3.87 -12.65 6.21
N LEU A 34 2.96 -13.61 6.39
CA LEU A 34 3.21 -15.02 6.04
C LEU A 34 3.45 -15.18 4.54
N GLY A 35 2.63 -14.52 3.71
CA GLY A 35 2.78 -14.49 2.26
C GLY A 35 4.17 -14.05 1.82
N ILE A 36 4.69 -12.97 2.39
CA ILE A 36 6.05 -12.49 2.11
C ILE A 36 7.08 -13.58 2.43
N GLN A 37 6.97 -14.23 3.59
CA GLN A 37 7.95 -15.22 4.03
C GLN A 37 7.89 -16.52 3.19
N VAL A 38 6.69 -17.05 2.91
CA VAL A 38 6.55 -18.28 2.10
C VAL A 38 7.01 -18.10 0.66
N ASN A 39 7.02 -16.85 0.16
CA ASN A 39 7.55 -16.50 -1.15
C ASN A 39 9.04 -16.14 -1.14
N GLY A 40 9.77 -16.47 -0.06
CA GLY A 40 11.22 -16.22 0.07
C GLY A 40 11.59 -14.76 0.33
N GLY A 41 10.61 -13.91 0.64
CA GLY A 41 10.76 -12.47 0.83
C GLY A 41 11.02 -12.03 2.27
N ALA A 42 11.39 -12.92 3.19
CA ALA A 42 11.47 -12.61 4.63
C ALA A 42 12.26 -11.31 4.95
N SER A 43 13.36 -11.04 4.23
CA SER A 43 14.15 -9.80 4.40
C SER A 43 13.42 -8.49 4.07
N THR A 44 12.24 -8.56 3.43
CA THR A 44 11.36 -7.41 3.23
C THR A 44 10.67 -6.98 4.53
N LEU A 45 10.72 -7.80 5.58
CA LEU A 45 10.18 -7.47 6.90
C LEU A 45 11.24 -6.90 7.84
N ASP A 46 12.52 -6.92 7.45
CA ASP A 46 13.63 -6.48 8.31
C ASP A 46 13.51 -4.98 8.66
N ASP A 47 13.01 -4.16 7.74
CA ASP A 47 12.81 -2.72 7.97
C ASP A 47 11.58 -2.43 8.84
N ILE A 48 10.72 -3.41 9.11
CA ILE A 48 9.51 -3.33 9.96
C ILE A 48 9.48 -4.43 11.03
N ALA A 49 10.65 -4.80 11.56
CA ALA A 49 10.80 -5.91 12.50
C ALA A 49 10.01 -5.68 13.80
N GLU A 50 9.99 -4.44 14.31
CA GLU A 50 9.21 -4.08 15.51
C GLU A 50 7.71 -4.27 15.28
N GLU A 51 7.20 -3.86 14.11
CA GLU A 51 5.80 -4.09 13.77
C GLU A 51 5.48 -5.56 13.53
N ALA A 52 6.42 -6.33 12.97
CA ALA A 52 6.26 -7.77 12.82
C ALA A 52 6.16 -8.46 14.20
N GLU A 53 6.93 -8.01 15.19
CA GLU A 53 6.82 -8.47 16.57
C GLU A 53 5.47 -8.08 17.20
N MET A 54 5.01 -6.83 17.00
CA MET A 54 3.68 -6.39 17.46
C MET A 54 2.55 -7.22 16.83
N MET A 55 2.73 -7.66 15.59
CA MET A 55 1.81 -8.56 14.88
C MET A 55 1.93 -10.01 15.32
N GLU A 56 2.87 -10.36 16.22
CA GLU A 56 3.24 -11.72 16.63
C GLU A 56 3.55 -12.62 15.44
N LEU A 57 4.13 -12.06 14.38
CA LEU A 57 4.37 -12.77 13.14
C LEU A 57 5.47 -13.83 13.35
N PRO A 58 5.22 -15.11 13.04
CA PRO A 58 6.24 -16.16 13.10
C PRO A 58 7.36 -15.88 12.10
N HIS A 59 8.57 -16.36 12.40
CA HIS A 59 9.72 -16.30 11.50
C HIS A 59 9.86 -17.62 10.73
N LEU A 60 9.29 -17.67 9.53
CA LEU A 60 9.43 -18.80 8.61
C LEU A 60 10.68 -18.64 7.78
N LYS A 61 11.53 -19.67 7.81
CA LYS A 61 12.70 -19.76 6.96
C LYS A 61 12.39 -20.65 5.77
N VAL A 62 12.35 -20.06 4.57
CA VAL A 62 12.19 -20.78 3.31
C VAL A 62 13.50 -20.71 2.54
N ASP A 63 14.15 -21.86 2.36
CA ASP A 63 15.48 -21.92 1.74
C ASP A 63 15.39 -22.02 0.22
N SER A 64 14.30 -22.57 -0.32
CA SER A 64 14.14 -22.73 -1.78
C SER A 64 12.68 -22.85 -2.24
N ILE A 65 12.45 -22.57 -3.53
CA ILE A 65 11.14 -22.81 -4.15
C ILE A 65 10.72 -24.30 -4.15
N ASN A 66 11.68 -25.23 -4.14
CA ASN A 66 11.39 -26.68 -4.09
C ASN A 66 10.80 -27.10 -2.73
N GLU A 67 11.25 -26.45 -1.66
CA GLU A 67 10.70 -26.64 -0.32
C GLU A 67 9.24 -26.18 -0.28
N VAL A 68 8.94 -25.00 -0.84
CA VAL A 68 7.56 -24.49 -0.97
C VAL A 68 6.69 -25.44 -1.78
N ALA A 69 7.18 -25.97 -2.90
CA ALA A 69 6.44 -26.92 -3.72
C ALA A 69 6.10 -28.22 -2.96
N THR A 70 7.03 -28.72 -2.14
CA THR A 70 6.80 -29.89 -1.28
C THR A 70 5.78 -29.58 -0.19
N ALA A 71 5.96 -28.45 0.50
CA ALA A 71 5.06 -28.00 1.56
C ALA A 71 3.64 -27.73 1.05
N LEU A 72 3.47 -27.34 -0.22
CA LEU A 72 2.15 -27.18 -0.84
C LEU A 72 1.41 -28.52 -0.96
N GLN A 73 2.11 -29.62 -1.26
CA GLN A 73 1.51 -30.96 -1.28
C GLN A 73 1.10 -31.39 0.13
N GLU A 74 1.94 -31.15 1.13
CA GLU A 74 1.64 -31.48 2.53
C GLU A 74 0.49 -30.62 3.09
N SER A 75 0.43 -29.35 2.72
CA SER A 75 -0.69 -28.47 3.10
C SER A 75 -2.03 -28.98 2.58
N ALA A 76 -2.07 -29.70 1.46
CA ALA A 76 -3.29 -30.33 0.96
C ALA A 76 -3.81 -31.41 1.92
N TYR A 77 -2.90 -32.23 2.45
CA TYR A 77 -3.22 -33.26 3.44
C TYR A 77 -3.72 -32.63 4.75
N LEU A 78 -3.08 -31.55 5.22
CA LEU A 78 -3.52 -30.82 6.42
C LEU A 78 -4.94 -30.27 6.27
N LEU A 79 -5.28 -29.71 5.10
CA LEU A 79 -6.64 -29.22 4.83
C LEU A 79 -7.68 -30.34 4.86
N ASP A 80 -7.34 -31.53 4.36
CA ASP A 80 -8.23 -32.70 4.39
C ASP A 80 -8.38 -33.25 5.82
N TYR A 81 -7.27 -33.36 6.56
CA TYR A 81 -7.24 -33.82 7.95
C TYR A 81 -8.05 -32.92 8.89
N LEU A 82 -8.01 -31.60 8.66
CA LEU A 82 -8.78 -30.62 9.43
C LEU A 82 -10.20 -30.39 8.89
N HIS A 83 -10.62 -31.14 7.86
CA HIS A 83 -11.91 -31.00 7.19
C HIS A 83 -12.19 -29.59 6.63
N LEU A 84 -11.14 -28.82 6.32
CA LEU A 84 -11.24 -27.44 5.82
C LEU A 84 -11.56 -27.35 4.33
N ARG A 85 -11.45 -28.46 3.60
CA ARG A 85 -11.93 -28.56 2.22
C ARG A 85 -13.43 -28.76 2.12
N ASP A 86 -14.08 -29.22 3.19
CA ASP A 86 -15.52 -29.43 3.18
C ASP A 86 -16.25 -28.09 3.10
N LYS A 87 -17.19 -27.98 2.17
CA LYS A 87 -18.05 -26.80 2.05
C LYS A 87 -18.99 -26.66 3.25
N SER A 88 -19.19 -27.72 4.03
CA SER A 88 -19.99 -27.68 5.25
C SER A 88 -19.24 -27.20 6.49
N ALA A 89 -17.92 -26.96 6.40
CA ALA A 89 -17.16 -26.45 7.54
C ALA A 89 -17.76 -25.13 8.02
N SER A 90 -18.12 -25.06 9.31
CA SER A 90 -18.70 -23.85 9.86
C SER A 90 -17.63 -22.76 10.00
N PRO A 91 -18.01 -21.47 10.06
CA PRO A 91 -17.06 -20.39 10.36
C PRO A 91 -16.28 -20.62 11.67
N ALA A 92 -16.88 -21.27 12.66
CA ALA A 92 -16.23 -21.62 13.91
C ALA A 92 -15.15 -22.70 13.73
N ASP A 93 -15.38 -23.68 12.86
CA ASP A 93 -14.40 -24.72 12.53
C ASP A 93 -13.20 -24.14 11.80
N ILE A 94 -13.44 -23.22 10.86
CA ILE A 94 -12.40 -22.47 10.16
C ILE A 94 -11.57 -21.67 11.17
N ALA A 95 -12.21 -20.87 12.03
CA ALA A 95 -11.52 -20.11 13.07
C ALA A 95 -10.69 -20.99 14.02
N ALA A 96 -11.25 -22.12 14.48
CA ALA A 96 -10.57 -23.05 15.36
C ALA A 96 -9.34 -23.70 14.70
N SER A 97 -9.47 -24.06 13.43
CA SER A 97 -8.37 -24.65 12.66
C SER A 97 -7.32 -23.62 12.28
N SER A 98 -7.72 -22.38 11.97
CA SER A 98 -6.78 -21.28 11.70
C SER A 98 -5.87 -21.01 12.90
N ARG A 99 -6.37 -21.10 14.14
CA ARG A 99 -5.52 -21.00 15.34
C ARG A 99 -4.50 -22.12 15.42
N LYS A 100 -4.92 -23.37 15.22
CA LYS A 100 -4.01 -24.53 15.24
C LYS A 100 -2.91 -24.40 14.18
N LEU A 101 -3.28 -24.01 12.97
CA LEU A 101 -2.34 -23.79 11.88
C LEU A 101 -1.39 -22.63 12.19
N TRP A 102 -1.91 -21.52 12.75
CA TRP A 102 -1.07 -20.40 13.19
C TRP A 102 -0.07 -20.80 14.26
N ASP A 103 -0.46 -21.59 15.27
CA ASP A 103 0.49 -22.04 16.28
C ASP A 103 1.58 -22.92 15.69
N ALA A 104 1.25 -23.83 14.77
CA ALA A 104 2.25 -24.63 14.07
C ALA A 104 3.25 -23.77 13.27
N THR A 105 2.82 -22.63 12.71
CA THR A 105 3.77 -21.72 12.03
C THR A 105 4.85 -21.14 12.95
N LYS A 106 4.61 -21.06 14.26
CA LYS A 106 5.63 -20.61 15.24
C LYS A 106 6.79 -21.60 15.36
N ASP A 107 6.54 -22.87 15.05
CA ASP A 107 7.53 -23.94 14.96
C ASP A 107 8.16 -24.03 13.55
N GLN A 108 8.02 -22.98 12.73
CA GLN A 108 8.52 -22.89 11.35
C GLN A 108 7.87 -23.89 10.36
N ASP A 109 6.66 -24.36 10.66
CA ASP A 109 5.92 -25.28 9.78
C ASP A 109 5.36 -24.57 8.53
N ILE A 110 6.10 -24.66 7.41
CA ILE A 110 5.71 -24.11 6.10
C ILE A 110 4.40 -24.75 5.58
N PRO A 111 4.21 -26.09 5.62
CA PRO A 111 2.93 -26.70 5.28
C PRO A 111 1.73 -26.09 6.03
N ALA A 112 1.86 -25.85 7.34
CA ALA A 112 0.81 -25.23 8.14
C ALA A 112 0.53 -23.79 7.72
N ALA A 113 1.57 -23.00 7.40
CA ALA A 113 1.40 -21.64 6.89
C ALA A 113 0.63 -21.63 5.56
N LEU A 114 0.99 -22.52 4.63
CA LEU A 114 0.30 -22.66 3.35
C LEU A 114 -1.14 -23.18 3.51
N ALA A 115 -1.38 -24.10 4.45
CA ALA A 115 -2.72 -24.57 4.78
C ALA A 115 -3.57 -23.44 5.36
N LEU A 116 -2.99 -22.59 6.22
CA LEU A 116 -3.67 -21.42 6.79
C LEU A 116 -4.08 -20.45 5.67
N LEU A 117 -3.15 -20.06 4.80
CA LEU A 117 -3.42 -19.19 3.65
C LEU A 117 -4.54 -19.76 2.77
N ARG A 118 -4.47 -21.04 2.41
CA ARG A 118 -5.48 -21.70 1.56
C ARG A 118 -6.85 -21.76 2.23
N SER A 119 -6.91 -22.08 3.52
CA SER A 119 -8.18 -22.09 4.27
C SER A 119 -8.84 -20.71 4.29
N CYS A 120 -8.03 -19.65 4.34
CA CYS A 120 -8.50 -18.27 4.41
C CYS A 120 -9.07 -17.76 3.08
N LEU A 121 -8.88 -18.44 1.94
CA LEU A 121 -9.58 -18.12 0.69
C LEU A 121 -11.10 -18.22 0.83
N ARG A 122 -11.59 -18.97 1.82
CA ARG A 122 -13.03 -19.15 2.13
C ARG A 122 -13.50 -18.36 3.34
N HIS A 123 -12.64 -17.53 3.93
CA HIS A 123 -12.99 -16.75 5.12
C HIS A 123 -14.21 -15.84 4.86
N ARG A 124 -15.06 -15.54 5.86
CA ARG A 124 -16.27 -14.71 5.65
C ARG A 124 -15.95 -13.25 5.32
N ASN A 125 -14.86 -12.74 5.89
CA ASN A 125 -14.45 -11.35 5.71
C ASN A 125 -13.62 -11.17 4.42
N PRO A 126 -13.96 -10.20 3.55
CA PRO A 126 -13.25 -9.96 2.30
C PRO A 126 -11.79 -9.56 2.46
N ALA A 127 -11.40 -8.79 3.49
CA ALA A 127 -10.00 -8.39 3.69
C ALA A 127 -9.09 -9.60 3.92
N VAL A 128 -9.54 -10.54 4.76
CA VAL A 128 -8.82 -11.79 5.06
C VAL A 128 -8.70 -12.68 3.81
N ARG A 129 -9.80 -12.83 3.04
CA ARG A 129 -9.75 -13.60 1.77
C ARG A 129 -8.80 -12.97 0.76
N THR A 130 -8.86 -11.65 0.62
CA THR A 130 -8.00 -10.91 -0.32
C THR A 130 -6.55 -11.03 0.08
N ALA A 131 -6.21 -10.83 1.36
CA ALA A 131 -4.84 -11.03 1.86
C ALA A 131 -4.32 -12.44 1.58
N ALA A 132 -5.12 -13.48 1.86
CA ALA A 132 -4.78 -14.86 1.54
C ALA A 132 -4.56 -15.10 0.02
N ALA A 133 -5.44 -14.55 -0.82
CA ALA A 133 -5.34 -14.66 -2.27
C ALA A 133 -4.06 -13.99 -2.80
N ILE A 134 -3.69 -12.82 -2.26
CA ILE A 134 -2.45 -12.11 -2.60
C ILE A 134 -1.25 -12.95 -2.21
N SER A 135 -1.21 -13.45 -0.96
CA SER A 135 -0.11 -14.28 -0.45
C SER A 135 0.16 -15.54 -1.27
N LEU A 136 -0.88 -16.09 -1.90
CA LEU A 136 -0.79 -17.29 -2.75
C LEU A 136 -0.58 -16.97 -4.24
N LEU A 137 -0.79 -15.73 -4.67
CA LEU A 137 -0.76 -15.35 -6.10
C LEU A 137 0.56 -15.70 -6.79
N PRO A 138 1.76 -15.40 -6.24
CA PRO A 138 3.01 -15.70 -6.93
C PRO A 138 3.24 -17.19 -7.15
N LEU A 139 2.67 -18.03 -6.27
CA LEU A 139 2.74 -19.49 -6.39
C LEU A 139 1.85 -20.05 -7.52
N THR A 140 0.98 -19.21 -8.12
CA THR A 140 0.10 -19.59 -9.25
C THR A 140 0.58 -19.08 -10.61
N GLN A 141 1.52 -18.15 -10.66
CA GLN A 141 1.97 -17.56 -11.92
C GLN A 141 2.97 -18.50 -12.62
N GLU A 142 2.56 -19.00 -13.78
CA GLU A 142 3.18 -20.11 -14.53
C GLU A 142 4.53 -19.77 -15.18
N GLU A 143 4.87 -18.49 -15.37
CA GLU A 143 5.98 -18.12 -16.28
C GLU A 143 7.39 -18.17 -15.64
N GLU A 144 7.53 -18.06 -14.32
CA GLU A 144 8.85 -18.10 -13.65
C GLU A 144 9.09 -19.35 -12.82
N THR A 145 8.04 -20.02 -12.35
CA THR A 145 8.18 -21.29 -11.66
C THR A 145 8.15 -22.40 -12.70
N ARG A 146 9.32 -22.93 -13.10
CA ARG A 146 9.46 -24.14 -13.96
C ARG A 146 8.81 -25.42 -13.38
N PHE A 147 7.93 -25.27 -12.40
CA PHE A 147 7.27 -26.32 -11.65
C PHE A 147 5.77 -26.10 -11.78
N HIS A 148 5.06 -27.08 -12.36
CA HIS A 148 3.61 -27.12 -12.29
C HIS A 148 3.20 -27.36 -10.84
N VAL A 149 2.98 -26.27 -10.11
CA VAL A 149 2.45 -26.31 -8.76
C VAL A 149 0.96 -26.60 -8.86
N THR A 150 0.61 -27.88 -8.89
CA THR A 150 -0.78 -28.33 -8.91
C THR A 150 -1.41 -28.19 -7.51
N GLY A 151 -2.71 -27.89 -7.45
CA GLY A 151 -3.48 -27.87 -6.20
C GLY A 151 -3.72 -26.51 -5.56
N ILE A 152 -3.29 -25.41 -6.18
CA ILE A 152 -3.73 -24.06 -5.79
C ILE A 152 -5.04 -23.71 -6.50
N GLU A 153 -5.97 -23.07 -5.78
CA GLU A 153 -7.29 -22.68 -6.29
C GLU A 153 -7.19 -21.39 -7.17
N THR A 154 -6.46 -21.44 -8.30
CA THR A 154 -6.17 -20.27 -9.16
C THR A 154 -7.44 -19.51 -9.58
N GLN A 155 -8.52 -20.22 -9.93
CA GLN A 155 -9.79 -19.58 -10.29
C GLN A 155 -10.41 -18.82 -9.10
N ALA A 156 -10.29 -19.37 -7.89
CA ALA A 156 -10.78 -18.71 -6.68
C ALA A 156 -9.95 -17.46 -6.37
N ILE A 157 -8.62 -17.53 -6.48
CA ILE A 157 -7.72 -16.38 -6.32
C ILE A 157 -8.10 -15.26 -7.29
N SER A 158 -8.19 -15.55 -8.59
CA SER A 158 -8.57 -14.55 -9.60
C SER A 158 -9.95 -13.94 -9.33
N SER A 159 -10.93 -14.75 -8.91
CA SER A 159 -12.27 -14.26 -8.56
C SER A 159 -12.27 -13.36 -7.31
N ILE A 160 -11.52 -13.73 -6.28
CA ILE A 160 -11.38 -12.95 -5.04
C ILE A 160 -10.72 -11.60 -5.36
N LEU A 161 -9.61 -11.59 -6.09
CA LEU A 161 -8.87 -10.36 -6.41
C LEU A 161 -9.69 -9.42 -7.32
N GLY A 162 -10.40 -9.96 -8.32
CA GLY A 162 -11.31 -9.17 -9.15
C GLY A 162 -12.45 -8.55 -8.34
N SER A 163 -13.03 -9.30 -7.40
CA SER A 163 -14.07 -8.78 -6.50
C SER A 163 -13.51 -7.75 -5.50
N ALA A 164 -12.27 -7.94 -5.05
CA ALA A 164 -11.60 -7.03 -4.14
C ALA A 164 -11.42 -5.64 -4.77
N GLY A 165 -10.91 -5.57 -6.01
CA GLY A 165 -10.77 -4.30 -6.74
C GLY A 165 -12.08 -3.55 -6.99
N ALA A 166 -13.22 -4.24 -6.93
CA ALA A 166 -14.57 -3.66 -7.03
C ALA A 166 -15.26 -3.45 -5.67
N SER A 167 -14.57 -3.73 -4.56
CA SER A 167 -15.15 -3.63 -3.21
C SER A 167 -15.54 -2.19 -2.85
N SER A 168 -16.67 -2.03 -2.15
CA SER A 168 -17.06 -0.76 -1.54
C SER A 168 -16.17 -0.40 -0.34
N ASP A 169 -15.58 -1.41 0.33
CA ASP A 169 -14.59 -1.21 1.38
C ASP A 169 -13.27 -0.68 0.77
N PRO A 170 -12.81 0.52 1.16
CA PRO A 170 -11.61 1.13 0.58
C PRO A 170 -10.34 0.31 0.77
N GLY A 171 -10.10 -0.24 1.96
CA GLY A 171 -8.88 -1.01 2.23
C GLY A 171 -8.85 -2.32 1.44
N VAL A 172 -9.99 -3.01 1.33
CA VAL A 172 -10.10 -4.22 0.48
C VAL A 172 -9.84 -3.88 -0.98
N ARG A 173 -10.37 -2.74 -1.45
CA ARG A 173 -10.15 -2.25 -2.81
C ARG A 173 -8.69 -1.94 -3.07
N GLU A 174 -8.01 -1.29 -2.15
CA GLU A 174 -6.57 -1.00 -2.25
C GLU A 174 -5.74 -2.27 -2.34
N LEU A 175 -6.04 -3.29 -1.52
CA LEU A 175 -5.39 -4.60 -1.64
C LEU A 175 -5.61 -5.22 -3.03
N GLY A 176 -6.85 -5.21 -3.52
CA GLY A 176 -7.18 -5.75 -4.86
C GLY A 176 -6.46 -5.01 -5.99
N VAL A 177 -6.39 -3.68 -5.90
CA VAL A 177 -5.69 -2.84 -6.88
C VAL A 177 -4.17 -3.04 -6.80
N ALA A 178 -3.58 -3.09 -5.60
CA ALA A 178 -2.15 -3.37 -5.42
C ALA A 178 -1.77 -4.73 -6.02
N ALA A 179 -2.65 -5.72 -5.91
CA ALA A 179 -2.40 -7.07 -6.40
C ALA A 179 -2.57 -7.24 -7.92
N THR A 180 -3.51 -6.53 -8.53
CA THR A 180 -3.91 -6.76 -9.93
C THR A 180 -3.48 -5.63 -10.87
N GLY A 181 -3.25 -4.44 -10.33
CA GLY A 181 -3.09 -3.21 -11.12
C GLY A 181 -4.35 -2.77 -11.86
N ILE A 182 -5.50 -3.44 -11.66
CA ILE A 182 -6.75 -3.13 -12.35
C ILE A 182 -7.49 -2.05 -11.56
N THR A 183 -7.67 -0.89 -12.17
CA THR A 183 -8.44 0.23 -11.62
C THR A 183 -9.80 0.34 -12.30
N PRO A 184 -10.86 0.79 -11.60
CA PRO A 184 -12.15 1.07 -12.22
C PRO A 184 -12.03 2.19 -13.27
N PRO A 185 -12.89 2.21 -14.31
CA PRO A 185 -12.89 3.28 -15.30
C PRO A 185 -13.24 4.65 -14.68
N PRO A 186 -12.76 5.75 -15.28
CA PRO A 186 -12.88 7.10 -14.72
C PRO A 186 -14.30 7.65 -14.77
N SER A 187 -14.58 8.57 -13.83
CA SER A 187 -15.63 9.59 -13.98
C SER A 187 -14.99 10.89 -14.48
N MET A 188 -15.40 11.37 -15.65
CA MET A 188 -14.86 12.57 -16.30
C MET A 188 -15.82 13.75 -16.17
N ALA A 189 -15.36 14.88 -15.64
CA ALA A 189 -16.02 16.18 -15.79
C ALA A 189 -14.96 17.28 -15.96
N GLY A 190 -15.14 18.17 -16.94
CA GLY A 190 -14.22 19.28 -17.21
C GLY A 190 -14.94 20.58 -17.62
N ALA A 191 -14.22 21.71 -17.60
CA ALA A 191 -14.36 22.91 -18.45
C ALA A 191 -13.27 23.98 -18.13
N ALA A 192 -13.11 24.94 -19.07
CA ALA A 192 -11.98 25.83 -19.41
C ALA A 192 -11.48 26.90 -18.37
N PRO A 193 -10.31 27.56 -18.61
CA PRO A 193 -9.38 27.99 -17.55
C PRO A 193 -9.47 29.48 -17.14
N LYS A 194 -8.87 29.79 -15.98
CA LYS A 194 -8.44 31.14 -15.60
C LYS A 194 -7.02 31.07 -15.00
N GLN A 195 -6.05 31.67 -15.68
CA GLN A 195 -4.66 31.74 -15.22
C GLN A 195 -4.55 32.55 -13.92
N LEU A 196 -3.88 31.98 -12.92
CA LEU A 196 -3.28 32.74 -11.82
C LEU A 196 -1.76 32.73 -12.02
N GLY A 197 -1.19 33.92 -12.21
CA GLY A 197 0.25 34.12 -12.15
C GLY A 197 0.70 34.08 -10.69
N VAL A 198 1.01 32.89 -10.16
CA VAL A 198 1.56 32.73 -8.81
C VAL A 198 3.07 32.44 -8.92
N PRO A 199 3.94 33.16 -8.19
CA PRO A 199 5.40 32.98 -8.28
C PRO A 199 5.94 31.64 -7.73
N SER A 200 5.14 30.89 -6.96
CA SER A 200 5.44 29.50 -6.56
C SER A 200 4.15 28.69 -6.45
N VAL A 201 4.19 27.41 -6.78
CA VAL A 201 3.02 26.52 -6.79
C VAL A 201 3.38 25.16 -6.19
N SER A 202 2.46 24.56 -5.45
CA SER A 202 2.56 23.17 -4.99
C SER A 202 1.65 22.25 -5.82
N PHE A 203 1.93 20.96 -5.91
CA PHE A 203 1.12 20.03 -6.71
C PHE A 203 1.03 18.64 -6.06
N ILE A 204 -0.15 18.00 -6.15
CA ILE A 204 -0.36 16.61 -5.71
C ILE A 204 -0.31 15.68 -6.92
N VAL A 205 0.48 14.61 -6.84
CA VAL A 205 0.47 13.50 -7.79
C VAL A 205 -0.15 12.28 -7.14
N HIS A 206 -1.27 11.83 -7.69
CA HIS A 206 -2.07 10.75 -7.13
C HIS A 206 -1.47 9.35 -7.39
N GLY A 207 -1.86 8.37 -6.57
CA GLY A 207 -1.47 6.96 -6.70
C GLY A 207 -2.33 6.11 -7.65
N THR A 208 -2.10 4.79 -7.64
CA THR A 208 -2.74 3.82 -8.56
C THR A 208 -4.26 3.84 -8.53
N ALA A 209 -4.87 3.71 -7.35
CA ALA A 209 -6.33 3.67 -7.21
C ALA A 209 -7.01 5.04 -7.28
N ALA A 210 -6.23 6.11 -7.23
CA ALA A 210 -6.74 7.47 -7.07
C ALA A 210 -7.20 8.12 -8.39
N TYR A 211 -6.93 7.49 -9.54
CA TYR A 211 -7.50 7.93 -10.82
C TYR A 211 -9.04 7.99 -10.78
N SER A 212 -9.66 7.05 -10.06
CA SER A 212 -11.12 6.98 -9.88
C SER A 212 -11.67 7.82 -8.72
N ASN A 213 -10.82 8.51 -7.94
CA ASN A 213 -11.22 9.28 -6.74
C ASN A 213 -10.85 10.77 -6.88
N ASP A 214 -11.55 11.63 -6.14
CA ASP A 214 -11.39 13.08 -6.24
C ASP A 214 -10.46 13.71 -5.18
N TRP A 215 -10.02 12.97 -4.15
CA TRP A 215 -9.37 13.53 -2.94
C TRP A 215 -8.19 14.49 -3.23
N TRP A 216 -7.46 14.26 -4.32
CA TRP A 216 -6.22 14.96 -4.68
C TRP A 216 -6.42 16.16 -5.61
N ARG A 217 -7.58 16.27 -6.27
CA ARG A 217 -7.88 17.35 -7.23
C ARG A 217 -8.74 18.42 -6.58
N ARG A 218 -8.89 19.56 -7.25
CA ARG A 218 -9.73 20.68 -6.78
C ARG A 218 -11.10 20.21 -6.28
N GLY A 219 -11.44 20.63 -5.06
CA GLY A 219 -12.69 20.26 -4.39
C GLY A 219 -12.67 18.88 -3.73
N GLY A 220 -11.60 18.11 -3.90
CA GLY A 220 -11.31 16.90 -3.14
C GLY A 220 -10.91 17.22 -1.70
N GLU A 221 -11.20 16.30 -0.79
CA GLU A 221 -11.04 16.52 0.65
C GLU A 221 -9.61 16.91 1.06
N PHE A 222 -8.60 16.17 0.60
CA PHE A 222 -7.20 16.45 0.93
C PHE A 222 -6.66 17.68 0.22
N HIS A 223 -7.04 17.86 -1.06
CA HIS A 223 -6.70 19.08 -1.81
C HIS A 223 -7.23 20.33 -1.11
N GLN A 224 -8.50 20.32 -0.70
CA GLN A 224 -9.15 21.43 -0.02
C GLN A 224 -8.49 21.69 1.35
N TYR A 225 -8.17 20.64 2.11
CA TYR A 225 -7.42 20.77 3.36
C TYR A 225 -6.07 21.48 3.17
N LEU A 226 -5.28 21.08 2.14
CA LEU A 226 -4.02 21.76 1.85
C LEU A 226 -4.22 23.21 1.44
N LEU A 227 -5.23 23.48 0.59
CA LEU A 227 -5.56 24.81 0.09
C LEU A 227 -5.98 25.77 1.21
N ASP A 228 -6.79 25.30 2.17
CA ASP A 228 -7.29 26.12 3.27
C ASP A 228 -6.27 26.24 4.43
N GLY A 229 -5.26 25.36 4.46
CA GLY A 229 -4.32 25.26 5.55
C GLY A 229 -2.86 25.38 5.10
N PRO A 230 -2.07 24.30 5.15
CA PRO A 230 -0.61 24.38 5.13
C PRO A 230 0.01 24.71 3.77
N LYS A 231 -0.75 24.58 2.66
CA LYS A 231 -0.27 24.86 1.30
C LYS A 231 -1.31 25.62 0.47
N PRO A 232 -1.57 26.90 0.79
CA PRO A 232 -2.56 27.71 0.07
C PRO A 232 -2.16 28.02 -1.37
N ASN A 233 -0.92 27.73 -1.77
CA ASN A 233 -0.41 27.78 -3.14
C ASN A 233 -0.55 26.45 -3.90
N ILE A 234 -1.30 25.47 -3.38
CA ILE A 234 -1.57 24.22 -4.11
C ILE A 234 -2.31 24.50 -5.43
N TYR A 235 -1.89 23.83 -6.49
CA TYR A 235 -2.47 23.97 -7.82
C TYR A 235 -3.98 23.72 -7.78
N ASN A 236 -4.76 24.73 -8.17
CA ASN A 236 -6.23 24.75 -8.01
C ASN A 236 -6.96 25.06 -9.32
N ASP A 237 -6.33 24.78 -10.46
CA ASP A 237 -6.97 24.90 -11.77
C ASP A 237 -7.86 23.66 -12.06
N HIS A 238 -8.77 23.78 -13.02
CA HIS A 238 -9.72 22.72 -13.40
C HIS A 238 -9.12 21.62 -14.28
N SER A 239 -7.88 21.77 -14.74
CA SER A 239 -7.19 20.77 -15.57
C SER A 239 -5.86 20.37 -14.94
N PRO A 240 -5.90 19.70 -13.77
CA PRO A 240 -4.69 19.12 -13.21
C PRO A 240 -4.18 18.02 -14.14
N TRP A 241 -2.86 17.87 -14.19
CA TRP A 241 -2.26 16.70 -14.80
C TRP A 241 -2.63 15.43 -14.03
N ASP A 242 -2.92 14.35 -14.75
CA ASP A 242 -3.24 13.04 -14.21
C ASP A 242 -2.48 11.94 -14.96
N TRP A 243 -2.57 10.72 -14.44
CA TRP A 243 -2.02 9.54 -15.09
C TRP A 243 -2.85 8.30 -14.79
N SER A 244 -2.57 7.20 -15.50
CA SER A 244 -3.36 5.96 -15.41
C SER A 244 -3.30 5.27 -14.04
N GLY A 245 -2.36 5.66 -13.19
CA GLY A 245 -2.09 4.95 -11.95
C GLY A 245 -1.35 3.62 -12.13
N SER A 246 -0.96 3.23 -13.35
CA SER A 246 -0.38 1.91 -13.61
C SER A 246 0.76 1.53 -12.66
N ILE A 247 0.71 0.29 -12.14
CA ILE A 247 1.74 -0.30 -11.27
C ILE A 247 3.00 -0.74 -12.03
N ARG A 248 3.04 -0.59 -13.36
CA ARG A 248 4.22 -0.97 -14.16
C ARG A 248 5.24 0.16 -14.18
N ASP A 249 6.52 -0.19 -13.99
CA ASP A 249 7.60 0.80 -13.92
C ASP A 249 7.71 1.67 -15.17
N ARG A 250 7.64 1.04 -16.34
CA ARG A 250 7.65 1.74 -17.63
C ARG A 250 6.55 2.78 -17.73
N ASP A 251 5.37 2.49 -17.20
CA ASP A 251 4.22 3.40 -17.27
C ASP A 251 4.42 4.57 -16.32
N ARG A 252 4.95 4.34 -15.11
CA ARG A 252 5.34 5.40 -14.17
C ARG A 252 6.39 6.34 -14.75
N ARG A 253 7.43 5.80 -15.40
CA ARG A 253 8.46 6.62 -16.08
C ARG A 253 7.88 7.42 -17.24
N THR A 254 6.96 6.81 -18.00
CA THR A 254 6.24 7.51 -19.07
C THR A 254 5.37 8.64 -18.52
N ALA A 255 4.68 8.39 -17.40
CA ALA A 255 3.88 9.39 -16.71
C ALA A 255 4.77 10.54 -16.19
N ALA A 256 5.91 10.24 -15.58
CA ALA A 256 6.86 11.25 -15.11
C ALA A 256 7.38 12.17 -16.22
N ARG A 257 7.72 11.61 -17.39
CA ARG A 257 8.11 12.40 -18.56
C ARG A 257 6.97 13.31 -19.02
N ARG A 258 5.74 12.79 -19.07
CA ARG A 258 4.55 13.58 -19.46
C ARG A 258 4.23 14.68 -18.44
N PHE A 259 4.41 14.41 -17.15
CA PHE A 259 4.25 15.41 -16.09
C PHE A 259 5.25 16.55 -16.28
N ALA A 260 6.52 16.23 -16.53
CA ALA A 260 7.55 17.24 -16.81
C ALA A 260 7.25 18.06 -18.08
N GLU A 261 6.79 17.41 -19.15
CA GLU A 261 6.37 18.09 -20.39
C GLU A 261 5.20 19.05 -20.12
N TRP A 262 4.14 18.60 -19.46
CA TRP A 262 2.99 19.42 -19.08
C TRP A 262 3.39 20.58 -18.18
N SER A 263 4.14 20.31 -17.11
CA SER A 263 4.59 21.29 -16.13
C SER A 263 5.39 22.40 -16.81
N ILE A 264 6.46 22.03 -17.51
CA ILE A 264 7.45 22.99 -18.02
C ILE A 264 6.94 23.68 -19.29
N LYS A 265 6.33 22.95 -20.21
CA LYS A 265 5.95 23.49 -21.53
C LYS A 265 4.56 24.09 -21.53
N GLU A 266 3.58 23.44 -20.89
CA GLU A 266 2.19 23.90 -20.94
C GLU A 266 1.85 24.88 -19.82
N LYS A 267 2.38 24.64 -18.61
CA LYS A 267 2.13 25.50 -17.45
C LYS A 267 3.24 26.52 -17.19
N GLY A 268 4.41 26.36 -17.81
CA GLY A 268 5.56 27.24 -17.57
C GLY A 268 6.14 27.11 -16.17
N VAL A 269 5.84 26.01 -15.47
CA VAL A 269 6.31 25.72 -14.12
C VAL A 269 7.46 24.73 -14.23
N ARG A 270 8.65 25.14 -13.82
CA ARG A 270 9.79 24.21 -13.67
C ARG A 270 10.00 23.82 -12.22
N ARG A 271 9.89 24.79 -11.32
CA ARG A 271 10.15 24.63 -9.89
C ARG A 271 8.87 24.77 -9.08
N TYR A 272 8.60 23.77 -8.26
CA TYR A 272 7.48 23.72 -7.34
C TYR A 272 7.93 24.07 -5.91
N ASP A 273 7.06 24.71 -5.15
CA ASP A 273 7.27 24.88 -3.70
C ASP A 273 7.18 23.51 -3.00
N ALA A 274 6.18 22.70 -3.37
CA ALA A 274 6.07 21.33 -2.91
C ALA A 274 5.48 20.40 -3.96
N LEU A 275 6.06 19.22 -4.12
CA LEU A 275 5.47 18.09 -4.84
C LEU A 275 5.08 17.02 -3.83
N ILE A 276 3.80 16.67 -3.78
CA ILE A 276 3.23 15.72 -2.81
C ILE A 276 2.74 14.50 -3.58
N GLY A 277 3.35 13.33 -3.35
CA GLY A 277 3.04 12.10 -4.09
C GLY A 277 2.46 11.03 -3.19
N HIS A 278 1.27 10.53 -3.52
CA HIS A 278 0.71 9.36 -2.82
C HIS A 278 1.00 8.06 -3.56
N SER A 279 1.38 7.02 -2.83
CA SER A 279 1.66 5.70 -3.39
C SER A 279 2.64 5.83 -4.57
N TYR A 280 2.36 5.19 -5.70
CA TYR A 280 3.14 5.33 -6.92
C TYR A 280 3.16 6.73 -7.56
N GLY A 281 2.32 7.67 -7.13
CA GLY A 281 2.45 9.07 -7.49
C GLY A 281 3.74 9.71 -6.97
N GLY A 282 4.26 9.25 -5.83
CA GLY A 282 5.59 9.63 -5.35
C GLY A 282 6.71 9.13 -6.26
N ALA A 283 6.59 7.91 -6.81
CA ALA A 283 7.54 7.40 -7.79
C ALA A 283 7.54 8.24 -9.08
N VAL A 284 6.37 8.69 -9.54
CA VAL A 284 6.25 9.61 -10.68
C VAL A 284 6.99 10.92 -10.41
N ILE A 285 6.82 11.52 -9.22
CA ILE A 285 7.55 12.74 -8.83
C ILE A 285 9.06 12.49 -8.84
N LEU A 286 9.52 11.40 -8.21
CA LEU A 286 10.95 11.09 -8.15
C LEU A 286 11.54 10.90 -9.56
N TYR A 287 10.85 10.23 -10.48
CA TYR A 287 11.29 10.15 -11.88
C TYR A 287 11.20 11.48 -12.64
N ALA A 288 10.24 12.35 -12.31
CA ALA A 288 10.07 13.63 -12.99
C ALA A 288 11.27 14.57 -12.80
N THR A 289 11.99 14.42 -11.69
CA THR A 289 13.23 15.16 -11.42
C THR A 289 14.30 14.92 -12.49
N GLN A 290 14.36 13.70 -13.07
CA GLN A 290 15.28 13.37 -14.18
C GLN A 290 14.97 14.15 -15.47
N TYR A 291 13.75 14.70 -15.58
CA TYR A 291 13.29 15.47 -16.73
C TYR A 291 13.27 16.99 -16.45
N GLY A 292 13.97 17.43 -15.40
CA GLY A 292 14.17 18.84 -15.08
C GLY A 292 13.04 19.49 -14.28
N VAL A 293 12.11 18.70 -13.73
CA VAL A 293 11.19 19.22 -12.71
C VAL A 293 11.96 19.40 -11.41
N GLU A 294 11.86 20.58 -10.84
CA GLU A 294 12.48 20.97 -9.57
C GLU A 294 11.42 21.11 -8.48
N ALA A 295 11.78 20.82 -7.23
CA ALA A 295 10.92 21.07 -6.08
C ALA A 295 11.74 21.49 -4.86
N ASP A 296 11.27 22.50 -4.13
CA ASP A 296 11.85 22.87 -2.84
C ASP A 296 11.57 21.79 -1.78
N ALA A 297 10.39 21.17 -1.85
CA ALA A 297 9.98 20.04 -1.02
C ALA A 297 9.39 18.88 -1.85
N VAL A 298 9.83 17.65 -1.60
CA VAL A 298 9.16 16.42 -2.07
C VAL A 298 8.59 15.66 -0.88
N ILE A 299 7.28 15.45 -0.85
CA ILE A 299 6.59 14.74 0.22
C ILE A 299 6.02 13.42 -0.33
N LEU A 300 6.46 12.31 0.23
CA LEU A 300 6.08 10.96 -0.19
C LEU A 300 5.08 10.38 0.81
N LEU A 301 3.85 10.13 0.38
CA LEU A 301 2.77 9.61 1.22
C LEU A 301 2.56 8.14 0.88
N SER A 302 2.97 7.21 1.76
CA SER A 302 2.91 5.77 1.48
C SER A 302 3.49 5.34 0.11
N THR A 303 4.47 6.08 -0.44
CA THR A 303 5.16 5.71 -1.69
C THR A 303 6.00 4.44 -1.52
N PRO A 304 5.82 3.35 -2.30
CA PRO A 304 6.58 2.12 -2.12
C PRO A 304 8.09 2.40 -2.09
N ALA A 305 8.83 1.94 -1.07
CA ALA A 305 10.26 2.17 -1.01
C ALA A 305 10.98 1.19 -1.94
N ARG A 306 11.47 1.72 -3.06
CA ARG A 306 12.19 1.01 -4.11
C ARG A 306 13.39 1.85 -4.53
N GLN A 307 14.26 1.29 -5.35
CA GLN A 307 15.33 2.09 -5.95
C GLN A 307 14.74 3.01 -7.02
N TYR A 308 14.60 4.28 -6.64
CA TYR A 308 14.39 5.39 -7.56
C TYR A 308 15.74 6.09 -7.74
N ASP A 309 16.08 6.50 -8.96
CA ASP A 309 17.33 7.22 -9.24
C ASP A 309 17.04 8.72 -9.50
N PRO A 310 16.40 9.47 -8.57
CA PRO A 310 16.01 10.85 -8.85
C PRO A 310 17.25 11.75 -9.03
N GLU A 311 17.06 12.84 -9.75
CA GLU A 311 18.06 13.91 -9.87
C GLU A 311 17.97 14.81 -8.62
N TRP A 312 18.73 14.45 -7.59
CA TRP A 312 18.68 15.13 -6.29
C TRP A 312 19.09 16.60 -6.34
N SER A 313 19.85 17.03 -7.36
CA SER A 313 20.13 18.46 -7.56
C SER A 313 18.86 19.29 -7.84
N ASN A 314 17.76 18.63 -8.22
CA ASN A 314 16.45 19.24 -8.44
C ASN A 314 15.52 19.14 -7.23
N VAL A 315 15.98 18.61 -6.08
CA VAL A 315 15.17 18.41 -4.87
C VAL A 315 15.81 19.14 -3.69
N GLY A 316 15.08 20.07 -3.07
CA GLY A 316 15.54 20.79 -1.87
C GLY A 316 15.61 19.86 -0.66
N PHE A 317 14.47 19.30 -0.24
CA PHE A 317 14.40 18.20 0.72
C PHE A 317 13.35 17.17 0.33
N CYS A 318 13.49 15.95 0.85
CA CYS A 318 12.52 14.88 0.66
C CYS A 318 12.12 14.28 2.00
N LYS A 319 10.81 14.23 2.27
CA LYS A 319 10.23 13.62 3.47
C LYS A 319 9.27 12.52 3.08
N SER A 320 9.28 11.44 3.83
CA SER A 320 8.43 10.28 3.61
C SER A 320 7.54 10.05 4.83
N LEU A 321 6.22 10.05 4.62
CA LEU A 321 5.21 9.78 5.64
C LEU A 321 4.73 8.34 5.49
N ARG A 322 4.80 7.58 6.58
CA ARG A 322 4.55 6.13 6.62
C ARG A 322 3.50 5.74 7.63
N LEU A 323 3.03 4.52 7.45
CA LEU A 323 2.23 3.77 8.41
C LEU A 323 3.11 2.66 8.97
N LYS A 324 2.72 2.09 10.11
CA LYS A 324 3.46 0.99 10.76
C LYS A 324 3.42 -0.31 9.95
N TRP A 325 2.27 -0.65 9.37
CA TRP A 325 2.06 -1.91 8.66
C TRP A 325 1.16 -1.70 7.43
N ASP A 326 1.62 -0.94 6.44
CA ASP A 326 0.83 -0.59 5.25
C ASP A 326 0.55 -1.84 4.40
N VAL A 327 -0.69 -2.33 4.45
CA VAL A 327 -1.06 -3.60 3.81
C VAL A 327 -1.03 -3.53 2.28
N ALA A 328 -1.20 -2.34 1.69
CA ALA A 328 -1.08 -2.18 0.25
C ALA A 328 0.38 -2.29 -0.20
N LEU A 329 1.32 -1.76 0.59
CA LEU A 329 2.76 -1.93 0.32
C LEU A 329 3.23 -3.37 0.54
N LEU A 330 2.69 -4.08 1.55
CA LEU A 330 2.98 -5.52 1.71
C LEU A 330 2.42 -6.34 0.54
N ALA A 331 1.21 -6.03 0.08
CA ALA A 331 0.64 -6.65 -1.10
C ALA A 331 1.50 -6.41 -2.35
N ASP A 332 1.91 -5.17 -2.57
CA ASP A 332 2.83 -4.80 -3.66
C ASP A 332 4.16 -5.56 -3.57
N ALA A 333 4.69 -5.74 -2.36
CA ALA A 333 5.87 -6.54 -2.10
C ALA A 333 5.70 -8.03 -2.43
N ILE A 334 4.53 -8.62 -2.15
CA ILE A 334 4.26 -10.02 -2.50
C ILE A 334 4.12 -10.18 -4.01
N VAL A 335 3.49 -9.24 -4.70
CA VAL A 335 3.24 -9.37 -6.14
C VAL A 335 4.50 -9.09 -6.98
N HIS A 336 5.39 -8.21 -6.52
CA HIS A 336 6.56 -7.79 -7.29
C HIS A 336 7.92 -8.18 -6.68
N GLY A 337 7.93 -8.64 -5.43
CA GLY A 337 9.13 -8.93 -4.66
C GLY A 337 9.64 -10.38 -4.63
N PRO A 338 8.88 -11.44 -4.94
CA PRO A 338 9.44 -12.78 -5.03
C PRO A 338 10.52 -12.81 -6.11
N TRP A 339 11.76 -13.08 -5.72
CA TRP A 339 12.91 -13.29 -6.64
C TRP A 339 13.34 -12.07 -7.49
N GLY A 340 12.79 -10.88 -7.22
CA GLY A 340 12.98 -9.66 -8.01
C GLY A 340 13.35 -8.40 -7.20
N GLN A 341 12.89 -7.23 -7.64
CA GLN A 341 13.16 -5.97 -6.94
C GLN A 341 12.41 -5.91 -5.60
N LYS A 342 13.18 -5.76 -4.51
CA LYS A 342 12.62 -5.62 -3.16
C LYS A 342 11.81 -4.34 -3.05
N VAL A 343 10.52 -4.51 -2.75
CA VAL A 343 9.65 -3.44 -2.24
C VAL A 343 9.81 -3.41 -0.73
N ARG A 344 10.01 -2.23 -0.17
CA ARG A 344 10.12 -2.01 1.27
C ARG A 344 9.04 -1.07 1.75
N GLN A 345 8.81 -1.07 3.07
CA GLN A 345 7.96 -0.11 3.73
C GLN A 345 8.70 1.22 3.93
N ARG A 346 10.02 1.17 4.15
CA ARG A 346 10.87 2.33 4.46
C ARG A 346 12.01 2.49 3.44
N PHE A 347 12.28 3.73 3.07
CA PHE A 347 13.46 4.13 2.33
C PHE A 347 14.70 4.02 3.22
N THR A 348 15.81 3.62 2.62
CA THR A 348 17.13 3.61 3.29
C THR A 348 18.06 4.68 2.72
N ASP A 349 17.59 5.50 1.80
CA ASP A 349 18.34 6.61 1.23
C ASP A 349 18.37 7.77 2.24
N SER A 350 19.54 8.16 2.71
CA SER A 350 19.69 9.21 3.73
C SER A 350 19.25 10.60 3.27
N ARG A 351 18.98 10.80 1.97
CA ARG A 351 18.41 12.03 1.42
C ARG A 351 16.88 12.10 1.60
N ILE A 352 16.26 11.00 2.01
CA ILE A 352 14.84 10.92 2.34
C ILE A 352 14.73 10.80 3.86
N GLU A 353 14.16 11.81 4.48
CA GLU A 353 13.82 11.77 5.90
C GLU A 353 12.52 10.97 6.05
N GLU A 354 12.62 9.77 6.62
CA GLU A 354 11.45 9.01 7.06
C GLU A 354 10.89 9.68 8.32
N LEU A 355 9.72 10.30 8.17
CA LEU A 355 8.97 10.77 9.31
C LEU A 355 8.47 9.55 10.07
N GLU A 356 8.64 9.56 11.39
CA GLU A 356 8.14 8.51 12.28
C GLU A 356 6.75 8.09 11.82
N PRO A 357 6.54 6.78 11.57
CA PRO A 357 5.29 6.33 11.02
C PRO A 357 4.18 6.86 11.89
N LEU A 358 3.15 7.42 11.25
CA LEU A 358 1.88 7.67 11.91
C LEU A 358 1.60 6.41 12.72
N SER A 359 1.25 6.56 14.00
CA SER A 359 0.98 5.42 14.90
C SER A 359 -0.35 4.75 14.52
N ILE A 360 -0.58 4.57 13.23
CA ILE A 360 -1.73 4.03 12.52
C ILE A 360 -1.23 2.81 11.77
N PHE A 361 -2.01 1.74 11.85
CA PHE A 361 -1.78 0.50 11.15
C PHE A 361 -2.67 0.40 9.90
N TYR A 362 -2.18 -0.33 8.90
CA TYR A 362 -2.92 -0.88 7.76
C TYR A 362 -3.37 0.07 6.65
N ASP A 363 -3.97 1.22 6.97
CA ASP A 363 -4.77 2.00 6.01
C ASP A 363 -3.96 2.91 5.08
N HIS A 364 -3.62 2.43 3.87
CA HIS A 364 -2.78 3.14 2.89
C HIS A 364 -3.26 4.56 2.55
N ALA A 365 -4.57 4.82 2.61
CA ALA A 365 -5.18 6.13 2.38
C ALA A 365 -4.97 7.12 3.54
N SER A 366 -4.67 6.64 4.76
CA SER A 366 -4.49 7.49 5.94
C SER A 366 -3.41 8.54 5.78
N THR A 367 -2.41 8.30 4.93
CA THR A 367 -1.34 9.27 4.67
C THR A 367 -1.81 10.51 3.91
N HIS A 368 -3.03 10.53 3.38
CA HIS A 368 -3.68 11.69 2.77
C HIS A 368 -5.04 12.04 3.42
N ASP A 369 -5.35 11.51 4.61
CA ASP A 369 -6.57 11.88 5.35
C ASP A 369 -6.34 13.17 6.15
N PRO A 370 -7.08 14.26 5.89
CA PRO A 370 -6.95 15.50 6.67
C PRO A 370 -7.08 15.31 8.18
N LYS A 371 -7.97 14.43 8.64
CA LYS A 371 -8.17 14.19 10.09
C LYS A 371 -6.96 13.54 10.72
N VAL A 372 -6.28 12.68 9.97
CA VAL A 372 -5.01 12.07 10.39
C VAL A 372 -3.93 13.15 10.46
N TRP A 373 -3.85 14.03 9.46
CA TRP A 373 -2.88 15.11 9.46
C TRP A 373 -3.06 16.07 10.63
N GLU A 374 -4.30 16.43 10.94
CA GLU A 374 -4.66 17.26 12.10
C GLU A 374 -4.34 16.55 13.43
N ALA A 375 -4.73 15.29 13.58
CA ALA A 375 -4.53 14.52 14.81
C ALA A 375 -3.05 14.26 15.14
N HIS A 376 -2.19 14.23 14.12
CA HIS A 376 -0.78 13.93 14.25
C HIS A 376 0.15 15.12 13.99
N SER A 377 -0.39 16.34 13.84
CA SER A 377 0.40 17.54 13.56
C SER A 377 1.38 17.35 12.40
N VAL A 378 0.90 16.68 11.34
CA VAL A 378 1.73 16.36 10.16
C VAL A 378 2.28 17.63 9.49
N PRO A 379 1.51 18.73 9.33
CA PRO A 379 2.04 19.96 8.77
C PRO A 379 3.27 20.49 9.52
N GLU A 380 3.31 20.43 10.85
CA GLU A 380 4.42 20.91 11.66
C GLU A 380 5.67 20.03 11.50
N LEU A 381 5.47 18.72 11.29
CA LEU A 381 6.56 17.77 11.00
C LEU A 381 7.15 18.02 9.62
N ILE A 382 6.32 18.36 8.63
CA ILE A 382 6.76 18.56 7.25
C ILE A 382 7.33 19.97 7.04
N TRP A 383 6.59 20.98 7.46
CA TRP A 383 6.81 22.41 7.24
C TRP A 383 6.87 23.17 8.58
N PRO A 384 8.03 23.19 9.26
CA PRO A 384 8.18 23.84 10.57
C PRO A 384 7.80 25.33 10.59
N GLU A 385 7.82 26.00 9.43
CA GLU A 385 7.33 27.36 9.25
C GLU A 385 5.83 27.51 9.51
N VAL A 386 5.03 26.46 9.31
CA VAL A 386 3.59 26.44 9.59
C VAL A 386 3.33 26.50 11.11
N ALA A 387 4.18 25.86 11.92
CA ALA A 387 4.09 25.90 13.38
C ALA A 387 4.30 27.31 13.98
N LYS A 388 4.91 28.24 13.24
CA LYS A 388 5.14 29.62 13.69
C LYS A 388 3.93 30.52 13.47
N VAL A 389 2.92 30.06 12.73
CA VAL A 389 1.64 30.74 12.56
C VAL A 389 0.68 30.18 13.61
N GLU A 390 0.98 30.41 14.90
CA GLU A 390 -0.05 30.23 15.92
C GLU A 390 -1.24 31.12 15.52
N TYR A 391 -2.41 30.50 15.41
CA TYR A 391 -3.69 31.17 15.23
C TYR A 391 -3.80 32.32 16.23
N GLY A 392 -3.53 33.54 15.75
CA GLY A 392 -3.91 34.76 16.42
C GLY A 392 -5.41 34.67 16.67
N LYS A 393 -5.79 34.33 17.90
CA LYS A 393 -7.17 34.43 18.38
C LYS A 393 -7.67 35.80 17.96
N ALA A 394 -8.61 35.82 17.03
CA ALA A 394 -9.46 36.98 16.82
C ALA A 394 -10.19 37.22 18.15
N THR A 395 -9.72 38.20 18.92
CA THR A 395 -10.48 38.84 20.01
C THR A 395 -11.31 39.96 19.46
#